data_AF-A0A517PSP2-F1
#
_entry.id   AF-A0A517PSP2-F1
#
_cell.length_a   1.000
_cell.length_b   1.000
_cell.length_c   1.000
_cell.angle_alpha   90.00
_cell.angle_beta   90.00
_cell.angle_gamma   90.00
#
_symmetry.space_group_name_H-M   'P 1'
#
loop_
_entity.id
_entity.type
_entity.pdbx_description
1 polymer ?
#
loop_
_entity_poly.entity_id
_entity_poly.type
_entity_poly.pdbx_seq_one_letter_code
_entity_poly.pdbx_strand_id
1 'polypeptide(L)'
;MRTYGLGRMRSLQMYVLNLGGALCGVPSDIAKEEDRIDAMRRALHYLQELTGEDFGYDLEKWHRYLQSSDEFKKDYTNRYGWTAVCVGIKELIADKDHSRRVELAQQTTDEYN
;
A
#
# COMPACT_ATOMS: atom_id res chain seq x y z
N MET A 1 -18.79 -4.27 26.15
CA MET A 1 -18.67 -2.90 25.59
C MET A 1 -17.99 -3.06 24.23
N ARG A 2 -18.73 -2.98 23.12
CA ARG A 2 -18.16 -3.14 21.76
C ARG A 2 -17.38 -1.88 21.45
N THR A 3 -16.06 -1.96 21.49
CA THR A 3 -15.19 -0.92 20.93
C THR A 3 -15.38 -0.96 19.41
N TYR A 4 -16.28 -0.12 18.91
CA TYR A 4 -16.30 0.20 17.49
C TYR A 4 -14.98 0.93 17.22
N GLY A 5 -14.02 0.22 16.64
CA GLY A 5 -12.68 0.73 16.41
C GLY A 5 -12.74 2.07 15.68
N LEU A 6 -12.46 3.14 16.43
CA LEU A 6 -12.04 4.43 15.86
C LEU A 6 -10.81 4.25 14.93
N GLY A 7 -10.08 3.13 15.11
CA GLY A 7 -9.09 2.58 14.20
C GLY A 7 -9.68 1.79 13.01
N ARG A 8 -10.57 2.42 12.23
CA ARG A 8 -10.60 2.21 10.76
C ARG A 8 -9.26 2.71 10.21
N MET A 9 -8.21 1.93 10.50
CA MET A 9 -6.85 2.04 9.98
C MET A 9 -6.94 2.45 8.51
N ARG A 10 -6.15 3.45 8.12
CA ARG A 10 -6.07 4.03 6.77
C ARG A 10 -6.50 3.00 5.71
N SER A 11 -7.52 3.27 4.89
CA SER A 11 -8.19 2.24 4.06
C SER A 11 -7.20 1.26 3.39
N LEU A 12 -7.53 -0.03 3.29
CA LEU A 12 -6.71 -1.02 2.55
C LEU A 12 -6.27 -0.48 1.17
N GLN A 13 -7.15 0.29 0.54
CA GLN A 13 -6.90 1.09 -0.65
C GLN A 13 -5.69 2.03 -0.52
N MET A 14 -5.61 2.84 0.55
CA MET A 14 -4.47 3.71 0.84
C MET A 14 -3.19 2.89 1.08
N TYR A 15 -3.24 1.81 1.85
CA TYR A 15 -2.03 1.00 2.09
C TYR A 15 -1.50 0.39 0.81
N VAL A 16 -2.36 -0.12 -0.08
CA VAL A 16 -1.92 -0.63 -1.38
C VAL A 16 -1.32 0.49 -2.25
N LEU A 17 -1.94 1.67 -2.30
CA LEU A 17 -1.37 2.80 -3.04
C LEU A 17 -0.02 3.26 -2.47
N ASN A 18 0.10 3.34 -1.15
CA ASN A 18 1.35 3.66 -0.46
C ASN A 18 2.42 2.61 -0.71
N LEU A 19 2.07 1.31 -0.76
CA LEU A 19 2.98 0.23 -1.13
C LEU A 19 3.54 0.42 -2.55
N GLY A 20 2.73 0.96 -3.46
CA GLY A 20 3.17 1.32 -4.81
C GLY A 20 4.09 2.55 -4.88
N GLY A 21 4.19 3.33 -3.80
CA GLY A 21 4.98 4.58 -3.73
C GLY A 21 4.16 5.85 -3.91
N ALA A 22 2.82 5.77 -3.92
CA ALA A 22 1.98 6.95 -3.86
C ALA A 22 1.92 7.48 -2.42
N LEU A 23 2.14 8.78 -2.23
CA LEU A 23 2.01 9.38 -0.90
C LEU A 23 0.62 10.01 -0.76
N CYS A 24 -0.37 9.21 -0.38
CA CYS A 24 -1.75 9.71 -0.26
C CYS A 24 -1.84 10.86 0.77
N GLY A 25 -2.39 12.00 0.36
CA GLY A 25 -2.53 13.20 1.19
C GLY A 25 -1.38 14.20 1.06
N VAL A 26 -0.37 13.90 0.24
CA VAL A 26 0.75 14.80 -0.06
C VAL A 26 0.84 15.01 -1.58
N PRO A 27 0.79 16.26 -2.07
CA PRO A 27 1.04 16.56 -3.48
C PRO A 27 2.40 16.02 -3.95
N SER A 28 2.44 15.44 -5.14
CA SER A 28 3.64 14.72 -5.63
C SER A 28 4.86 15.62 -5.83
N ASP A 29 4.64 16.92 -6.02
CA ASP A 29 5.65 17.98 -6.18
C ASP A 29 6.40 18.32 -4.88
N ILE A 30 5.81 18.02 -3.71
CA ILE A 30 6.45 18.24 -2.41
C ILE A 30 6.82 16.93 -1.70
N ALA A 31 6.32 15.79 -2.19
CA ALA A 31 6.59 14.48 -1.61
C ALA A 31 8.05 14.07 -1.82
N LYS A 32 8.83 14.01 -0.75
CA LYS A 32 10.21 13.52 -0.79
C LYS A 32 10.23 12.02 -1.04
N GLU A 33 11.30 11.56 -1.68
CA GLU A 33 11.46 10.14 -1.99
C GLU A 33 11.60 9.29 -0.71
N GLU A 34 12.27 9.82 0.31
CA GLU A 34 12.39 9.17 1.63
C GLU A 34 11.02 8.94 2.28
N ASP A 35 10.13 9.94 2.24
CA ASP A 35 8.78 9.83 2.80
C ASP A 35 7.92 8.77 2.06
N ARG A 36 8.13 8.64 0.74
CA ARG A 36 7.49 7.60 -0.08
C ARG A 36 7.99 6.21 0.30
N ILE A 37 9.31 6.05 0.43
CA ILE A 37 9.93 4.78 0.84
C ILE A 37 9.45 4.37 2.24
N ASP A 38 9.41 5.30 3.19
CA ASP A 38 8.91 5.04 4.53
C ASP A 38 7.42 4.69 4.54
N ALA A 39 6.62 5.33 3.69
CA ALA A 39 5.21 4.98 3.50
C ALA A 39 5.04 3.58 2.90
N MET A 40 5.88 3.19 1.94
CA MET A 40 5.90 1.85 1.36
C MET A 40 6.19 0.79 2.43
N ARG A 41 7.22 1.01 3.26
CA ARG A 41 7.60 0.10 4.35
C ARG A 41 6.48 -0.09 5.36
N ARG A 42 5.91 1.02 5.84
CA ARG A 42 4.79 0.98 6.78
C ARG A 42 3.60 0.26 6.17
N ALA A 43 3.30 0.52 4.90
CA ALA A 43 2.21 -0.15 4.20
C ALA A 43 2.43 -1.66 4.11
N LEU A 44 3.65 -2.11 3.77
CA LEU A 44 3.97 -3.53 3.73
C LEU A 44 3.75 -4.19 5.10
N HIS A 45 4.32 -3.61 6.15
CA HIS A 45 4.17 -4.12 7.52
C HIS A 45 2.69 -4.21 7.93
N TYR A 46 1.90 -3.16 7.67
CA TYR A 46 0.47 -3.17 7.98
C TYR A 46 -0.30 -4.22 7.17
N LEU A 47 0.02 -4.42 5.89
CA LEU A 47 -0.62 -5.42 5.05
C LEU A 47 -0.29 -6.84 5.54
N GLN A 48 0.96 -7.10 5.92
CA GLN A 48 1.40 -8.37 6.51
C GLN A 48 0.72 -8.64 7.85
N GLU A 49 0.73 -7.67 8.78
CA GLU A 49 0.08 -7.82 10.09
C GLU A 49 -1.43 -8.04 9.98
N LEU A 50 -2.09 -7.36 9.04
CA LEU A 50 -3.54 -7.42 8.88
C LEU A 50 -4.00 -8.70 8.18
N THR A 51 -3.25 -9.14 7.17
CA THR A 51 -3.68 -10.25 6.29
C THR A 51 -3.00 -11.57 6.60
N GLY A 52 -1.87 -11.55 7.32
CA GLY A 52 -1.01 -12.71 7.56
C GLY A 52 -0.20 -13.18 6.34
N GLU A 53 -0.38 -12.54 5.19
CA GLU A 53 0.29 -12.88 3.94
C GLU A 53 1.53 -12.02 3.71
N ASP A 54 2.52 -12.55 2.98
CA ASP A 54 3.69 -11.80 2.55
C ASP A 54 3.92 -11.95 1.04
N PHE A 55 3.60 -10.88 0.31
CA PHE A 55 3.91 -10.75 -1.11
C PHE A 55 5.04 -9.74 -1.37
N GLY A 56 5.72 -9.24 -0.33
CA GLY A 56 6.67 -8.14 -0.43
C GLY A 56 6.04 -6.89 -1.05
N TYR A 57 6.80 -6.16 -1.88
CA TYR A 57 6.32 -4.96 -2.58
C TYR A 57 5.59 -5.26 -3.91
N ASP A 58 5.18 -6.52 -4.15
CA ASP A 58 4.47 -6.90 -5.37
C ASP A 58 3.03 -6.37 -5.36
N LEU A 59 2.86 -5.19 -5.95
CA LEU A 59 1.60 -4.46 -5.94
C LEU A 59 0.47 -5.24 -6.64
N GLU A 60 0.79 -5.98 -7.70
CA GLU A 60 -0.20 -6.76 -8.45
C GLU A 60 -0.73 -7.93 -7.62
N LYS A 61 0.16 -8.66 -6.93
CA LYS A 61 -0.25 -9.76 -6.04
C LYS A 61 -1.10 -9.26 -4.89
N TRP A 62 -0.70 -8.17 -4.23
CA TRP A 62 -1.50 -7.56 -3.17
C TRP A 62 -2.89 -7.13 -3.67
N HIS A 63 -2.95 -6.46 -4.83
CA HIS A 63 -4.21 -6.05 -5.44
C HIS A 63 -5.14 -7.24 -5.72
N ARG A 64 -4.60 -8.30 -6.33
CA ARG A 64 -5.35 -9.51 -6.69
C ARG A 64 -5.84 -10.25 -5.45
N TYR A 65 -4.96 -10.46 -4.45
CA TYR A 65 -5.29 -11.14 -3.20
C TYR A 65 -6.46 -10.44 -2.48
N LEU A 66 -6.35 -9.13 -2.28
CA LEU A 66 -7.37 -8.35 -1.58
C LEU A 66 -8.70 -8.30 -2.36
N GLN A 67 -8.68 -8.40 -3.68
CA GLN A 67 -9.90 -8.52 -4.51
C GLN A 67 -10.56 -9.89 -4.42
N SER A 68 -9.79 -10.96 -4.25
CA SER A 68 -10.29 -12.34 -4.18
C SER A 68 -10.62 -12.79 -2.76
N SER A 69 -10.11 -12.14 -1.73
CA SER A 69 -10.32 -12.52 -0.33
C SER A 69 -11.76 -12.27 0.11
N ASP A 70 -12.42 -13.29 0.67
CA ASP A 70 -13.77 -13.14 1.23
C ASP A 70 -13.83 -12.16 2.40
N GLU A 71 -12.74 -12.05 3.16
CA GLU A 71 -12.61 -11.17 4.32
C GLU A 71 -12.37 -9.71 3.91
N PHE A 72 -11.43 -9.47 2.99
CA PHE A 72 -10.96 -8.11 2.69
C PHE A 72 -11.62 -7.47 1.48
N LYS A 73 -12.19 -8.25 0.55
CA LYS A 73 -12.75 -7.75 -0.72
C LYS A 73 -13.78 -6.65 -0.51
N LYS A 74 -14.68 -6.79 0.46
CA LYS A 74 -15.76 -5.82 0.68
C LYS A 74 -15.22 -4.44 1.07
N ASP A 75 -14.20 -4.40 1.91
CA ASP A 75 -13.58 -3.17 2.38
C ASP A 75 -12.60 -2.61 1.34
N TYR A 76 -11.86 -3.48 0.66
CA TYR A 76 -10.91 -3.09 -0.38
C TYR A 76 -11.60 -2.54 -1.64
N THR A 77 -12.67 -3.18 -2.10
CA THR A 77 -13.43 -2.77 -3.30
C THR A 77 -14.54 -1.76 -3.01
N ASN A 78 -14.50 -1.13 -1.83
CA ASN A 78 -15.49 -0.14 -1.44
C ASN A 78 -15.54 1.00 -2.47
N ARG A 79 -16.75 1.31 -2.96
CA ARG A 79 -17.03 2.27 -4.04
C ARG A 79 -16.40 3.64 -3.82
N TYR A 80 -16.23 4.08 -2.58
CA TYR A 80 -15.53 5.32 -2.27
C TYR A 80 -14.04 5.17 -2.60
N GLY A 81 -13.61 5.76 -3.72
CA GLY A 81 -12.19 5.78 -4.12
C GLY A 81 -11.74 4.58 -4.96
N TRP A 82 -12.56 3.54 -5.15
CA TRP A 82 -12.16 2.33 -5.89
C TRP A 82 -11.65 2.62 -7.31
N THR A 83 -12.34 3.49 -8.06
CA THR A 83 -11.89 3.88 -9.41
C THR A 83 -10.51 4.52 -9.39
N ALA A 84 -10.25 5.41 -8.42
CA ALA A 84 -8.96 6.08 -8.28
C ALA A 84 -7.86 5.08 -7.88
N VAL A 85 -8.20 4.10 -7.04
CA VAL A 85 -7.27 3.02 -6.65
C VAL A 85 -6.90 2.16 -7.85
N CYS A 86 -7.87 1.75 -8.68
CA CYS A 86 -7.60 0.97 -9.88
C CYS A 86 -6.72 1.73 -10.89
N VAL A 87 -6.95 3.04 -11.05
CA VAL A 87 -6.12 3.88 -11.92
C VAL A 87 -4.72 4.03 -11.34
N GLY A 88 -4.61 4.40 -10.06
CA GLY A 88 -3.33 4.58 -9.38
C GLY A 88 -2.48 3.32 -9.38
N ILE A 89 -3.06 2.14 -9.14
CA ILE A 89 -2.32 0.87 -9.20
C ILE A 89 -1.76 0.62 -10.60
N LYS A 90 -2.53 0.89 -11.65
CA LYS A 90 -2.04 0.73 -13.04
C LYS A 90 -0.91 1.71 -13.35
N GLU A 91 -1.03 2.96 -12.90
CA GLU A 91 0.00 3.98 -13.08
C GLU A 91 1.28 3.63 -12.31
N LEU A 92 1.16 3.16 -11.07
CA LEU A 92 2.30 2.78 -10.22
C LEU A 92 3.00 1.51 -10.73
N ILE A 93 2.25 0.53 -11.26
CA ILE A 93 2.84 -0.65 -11.92
C ILE A 93 3.58 -0.23 -13.20
N ALA A 94 3.08 0.77 -13.92
CA ALA A 94 3.71 1.31 -15.12
C ALA A 94 4.84 2.32 -14.83
N ASP A 95 4.99 2.77 -13.58
CA ASP A 95 6.01 3.72 -13.18
C ASP A 95 7.40 3.07 -13.23
N LYS A 96 8.27 3.62 -14.08
CA LYS A 96 9.64 3.13 -14.27
C LYS A 96 10.48 3.27 -13.01
N ASP A 97 10.14 4.23 -12.15
CA ASP A 97 10.85 4.44 -10.89
C ASP A 97 10.35 3.51 -9.77
N HIS A 98 9.26 2.74 -9.99
CA HIS A 98 8.74 1.83 -8.98
C HIS A 98 9.77 0.78 -8.58
N SER A 99 10.45 0.13 -9.54
CA SER A 99 11.50 -0.86 -9.24
C SER A 99 12.64 -0.26 -8.41
N ARG A 100 13.08 0.96 -8.74
CA ARG A 100 14.11 1.67 -7.96
C ARG A 100 13.66 1.94 -6.53
N ARG A 101 12.41 2.37 -6.32
CA ARG A 101 11.86 2.61 -4.97
C ARG A 101 11.74 1.32 -4.17
N VAL A 102 11.38 0.20 -4.81
CA VAL A 102 11.34 -1.11 -4.17
C VAL A 102 12.72 -1.55 -3.71
N GLU A 103 13.75 -1.41 -4.56
CA GLU A 103 15.13 -1.71 -4.19
C GLU A 103 15.61 -0.89 -2.99
N LEU A 104 15.36 0.43 -3.01
CA LEU A 104 15.69 1.30 -1.87
C LEU A 104 14.90 0.93 -0.61
N ALA A 105 13.62 0.59 -0.76
CA ALA A 105 12.77 0.18 0.35
C ALA A 105 13.29 -1.09 1.03
N GLN A 106 13.79 -2.06 0.25
CA GLN A 106 14.39 -3.31 0.73
C GLN A 106 15.76 -3.08 1.39
N GLN A 107 16.65 -2.28 0.78
CA GLN A 107 18.03 -2.09 1.26
C GLN A 107 18.12 -1.49 2.67
N THR A 108 17.33 -0.46 3.01
CA THR A 108 17.39 0.11 4.38
C THR A 108 16.67 -0.74 5.43
N THR A 109 15.88 -1.75 5.03
CA THR A 109 15.32 -2.72 6.00
C THR A 109 16.43 -3.67 6.50
N ASP A 110 17.44 -3.95 5.68
CA ASP A 110 18.58 -4.79 6.04
C ASP A 110 19.61 -4.08 6.95
N GLU A 111 19.55 -2.75 7.09
CA GLU A 111 20.46 -1.97 7.97
C GLU A 111 20.06 -2.00 9.46
N TYR A 112 18.95 -2.65 9.82
CA TYR A 112 18.43 -2.74 11.21
C TYR A 112 18.35 -4.17 11.78
N ASN A 113 18.93 -5.17 11.10
CA ASN A 113 19.16 -6.52 11.66
C ASN A 113 20.59 -6.68 12.18
#